data_AF-G3MMS7-F1
#
_entry.id   AF-G3MMS7-F1
#
_cell.length_a   1.000
_cell.length_b   1.000
_cell.length_c   1.000
_cell.angle_alpha   90.00
_cell.angle_beta   90.00
_cell.angle_gamma   90.00
#
_symmetry.space_group_name_H-M   'P 1'
#
loop_
_entity.id
_entity.type
_entity.pdbx_description
1 polymer ?
#
loop_
_entity_poly.entity_id
_entity_poly.type
_entity_poly.pdbx_seq_one_letter_code
_entity_poly.pdbx_strand_id
1 'polypeptide(L)'
;MAAAAGKGNSSSSTSSRGPTAIDIERLSVDQLKSLKEQSDLEVNLLQDSLNKIRTASTRLDTASTSLHNLSTQPKGKKMLVPLTASLYVPGTLDDADKVLIDVGTGYFIEKTMVEGKDYCDRKINLLKSNYEELVEVASKKKSMADDLGILLQAKLRQASTSA
;
A
#
# COMPACT_ATOMS: atom_id res chain seq x y z
N MET A 1 45.86 -13.96 -25.29
CA MET A 1 46.87 -12.88 -25.27
C MET A 1 46.09 -11.58 -25.07
N ALA A 2 46.04 -10.85 -23.96
CA ALA A 2 46.64 -10.82 -22.62
C ALA A 2 45.53 -10.20 -21.70
N ALA A 3 45.19 -10.68 -20.49
CA ALA A 3 45.91 -10.69 -19.20
C ALA A 3 46.24 -9.29 -18.60
N ALA A 4 45.39 -8.84 -17.65
CA ALA A 4 45.69 -8.02 -16.44
C ALA A 4 44.32 -7.74 -15.75
N ALA A 5 43.88 -8.32 -14.62
CA ALA A 5 44.43 -8.48 -13.27
C ALA A 5 44.57 -7.17 -12.47
N GLY A 6 43.70 -6.98 -11.46
CA GLY A 6 44.07 -6.24 -10.24
C GLY A 6 43.00 -5.43 -9.50
N LYS A 7 42.61 -5.94 -8.31
CA LYS A 7 42.02 -5.27 -7.12
C LYS A 7 40.51 -4.97 -7.23
N GLY A 8 39.63 -5.53 -6.40
CA GLY A 8 39.75 -5.78 -4.97
C GLY A 8 39.03 -4.67 -4.21
N ASN A 9 37.71 -4.78 -4.05
CA ASN A 9 37.00 -4.07 -2.99
C ASN A 9 35.90 -4.95 -2.41
N SER A 10 36.19 -5.48 -1.24
CA SER A 10 35.27 -6.10 -0.31
C SER A 10 34.24 -5.07 0.16
N SER A 11 33.08 -5.01 -0.50
CA SER A 11 31.91 -4.37 0.10
C SER A 11 31.27 -5.37 1.06
N SER A 12 31.60 -5.21 2.33
CA SER A 12 30.95 -5.83 3.48
C SER A 12 29.43 -5.78 3.32
N SER A 13 28.82 -6.92 3.00
CA SER A 13 27.39 -7.14 3.21
C SER A 13 27.19 -7.23 4.73
N THR A 14 27.00 -6.09 5.38
CA THR A 14 26.38 -6.02 6.71
C THR A 14 25.02 -6.68 6.60
N SER A 15 24.96 -7.97 6.95
CA SER A 15 23.73 -8.68 7.19
C SER A 15 23.05 -7.97 8.36
N SER A 16 22.07 -7.12 8.07
CA SER A 16 21.09 -6.68 9.06
C SER A 16 20.22 -7.89 9.41
N ARG A 17 20.79 -8.82 10.19
CA ARG A 17 20.01 -9.84 10.90
C ARG A 17 19.12 -9.06 11.85
N GLY A 18 17.81 -9.08 11.61
CA GLY A 18 16.85 -8.74 12.65
C GLY A 18 17.16 -9.57 13.90
N PRO A 19 16.88 -9.05 15.11
CA PRO A 19 17.20 -9.74 16.35
C PRO A 19 16.61 -11.15 16.32
N THR A 20 17.43 -12.15 16.57
CA THR A 20 16.96 -13.53 16.65
C THR A 20 16.10 -13.70 17.90
N ALA A 21 15.18 -14.67 17.94
CA ALA A 21 14.31 -14.89 19.11
C ALA A 21 15.08 -14.98 20.44
N ILE A 22 16.31 -15.50 20.40
CA ILE A 22 17.24 -15.64 21.53
C ILE A 22 17.77 -14.28 22.01
N ASP A 23 17.92 -13.29 21.12
CA ASP A 23 18.34 -11.94 21.49
C ASP A 23 17.22 -11.17 22.19
N ILE A 24 15.96 -11.43 21.78
CA ILE A 24 14.78 -10.74 22.33
C ILE A 24 14.54 -11.14 23.80
N GLU A 25 14.73 -12.41 24.16
CA GLU A 25 14.59 -12.89 25.54
C GLU A 25 15.64 -12.29 26.50
N ARG A 26 16.80 -11.85 25.98
CA ARG A 26 17.90 -11.27 26.77
C ARG A 26 17.75 -9.77 27.03
N LEU A 27 16.86 -9.08 26.34
CA LEU A 27 16.66 -7.63 26.47
C LEU A 27 16.10 -7.23 27.84
N SER A 28 16.41 -6.01 28.30
CA SER A 28 15.80 -5.46 29.51
C SER A 28 14.31 -5.15 29.32
N VAL A 29 13.57 -4.97 30.42
CA VAL A 29 12.13 -4.63 30.39
C VAL A 29 11.90 -3.32 29.62
N ASP A 30 12.74 -2.31 29.83
CA ASP A 30 12.63 -1.02 29.14
C ASP A 30 12.91 -1.15 27.64
N GLN A 31 13.92 -1.95 27.24
CA GLN A 31 14.22 -2.21 25.84
C GLN A 31 13.08 -2.97 25.14
N LEU A 32 12.48 -3.96 25.82
CA LEU A 32 11.32 -4.68 25.29
C LEU A 32 10.11 -3.77 25.12
N LYS A 33 9.88 -2.86 26.08
CA LYS A 33 8.79 -1.90 26.03
C LYS A 33 8.93 -0.95 24.84
N SER A 34 10.11 -0.34 24.65
CA SER A 34 10.37 0.52 23.49
C SER A 34 10.23 -0.23 22.16
N LEU A 35 10.70 -1.49 22.08
CA LEU A 35 10.56 -2.31 20.89
C LEU A 35 9.10 -2.69 20.59
N LYS A 36 8.29 -2.93 21.63
CA LYS A 36 6.85 -3.17 21.52
C LYS A 36 6.12 -1.93 20.99
N GLU A 37 6.39 -0.77 21.57
CA GLU A 37 5.81 0.51 21.13
C GLU A 37 6.15 0.80 19.65
N GLN A 38 7.42 0.60 19.25
CA GLN A 38 7.82 0.72 17.85
C GLN A 38 7.06 -0.27 16.94
N SER A 39 6.96 -1.53 17.37
CA SER A 39 6.29 -2.56 16.56
C SER A 39 4.80 -2.28 16.40
N ASP A 40 4.14 -1.74 17.42
CA ASP A 40 2.72 -1.34 17.34
C ASP A 40 2.51 -0.17 16.37
N LEU A 41 3.39 0.83 16.39
CA LEU A 41 3.36 1.94 15.44
C LEU A 41 3.51 1.46 14.00
N GLU A 42 4.44 0.55 13.74
CA GLU A 42 4.64 -0.04 12.43
C GLU A 42 3.42 -0.86 11.98
N VAL A 43 2.81 -1.65 12.87
CA VAL A 43 1.58 -2.39 12.56
C VAL A 43 0.44 -1.44 12.18
N ASN A 44 0.25 -0.35 12.93
CA ASN A 44 -0.78 0.64 12.62
C ASN A 44 -0.54 1.31 11.25
N LEU A 45 0.71 1.67 10.94
CA LEU A 45 1.07 2.25 9.64
C LEU A 45 0.79 1.28 8.48
N LEU A 46 1.08 -0.01 8.67
CA LEU A 46 0.79 -1.04 7.67
C LEU A 46 -0.71 -1.22 7.47
N GLN A 47 -1.51 -1.21 8.55
CA GLN A 47 -2.98 -1.27 8.48
C GLN A 47 -3.57 -0.06 7.73
N ASP A 48 -3.08 1.15 8.02
CA ASP A 48 -3.49 2.36 7.30
C ASP A 48 -3.17 2.27 5.80
N SER A 49 -1.99 1.74 5.47
CA SER A 49 -1.57 1.54 4.09
C SER A 49 -2.45 0.53 3.36
N LEU A 50 -2.81 -0.58 4.01
CA LEU A 50 -3.77 -1.57 3.48
C LEU A 50 -5.15 -0.93 3.22
N ASN A 51 -5.63 -0.08 4.13
CA ASN A 51 -6.90 0.64 3.97
C ASN A 51 -6.86 1.63 2.79
N LYS A 52 -5.75 2.34 2.62
CA LYS A 52 -5.53 3.25 1.48
C LYS A 52 -5.54 2.49 0.15
N ILE A 53 -4.82 1.37 0.06
CA ILE A 53 -4.79 0.52 -1.14
C ILE A 53 -6.20 0.02 -1.47
N ARG A 54 -6.94 -0.50 -0.49
CA ARG A 54 -8.31 -0.97 -0.68
C ARG A 54 -9.23 0.13 -1.21
N THR A 55 -9.16 1.32 -0.60
CA THR A 55 -9.96 2.48 -1.03
C THR A 55 -9.61 2.89 -2.47
N ALA A 56 -8.33 2.90 -2.83
CA ALA A 56 -7.89 3.20 -4.18
C ALA A 56 -8.39 2.16 -5.20
N SER A 57 -8.33 0.87 -4.87
CA SER A 57 -8.88 -0.21 -5.70
C SER A 57 -10.38 -0.05 -5.93
N THR A 58 -11.16 0.24 -4.89
CA THR A 58 -12.61 0.49 -5.03
C THR A 58 -12.91 1.70 -5.92
N ARG A 59 -12.12 2.78 -5.83
CA ARG A 59 -12.28 3.95 -6.69
C ARG A 59 -11.98 3.62 -8.16
N LEU A 60 -10.95 2.83 -8.43
CA LEU A 60 -10.62 2.40 -9.80
C LEU A 60 -11.68 1.44 -10.36
N ASP A 61 -12.24 0.57 -9.54
CA ASP A 61 -13.33 -0.34 -9.93
C ASP A 61 -14.62 0.44 -10.28
N THR A 62 -14.93 1.44 -9.45
CA THR A 62 -16.02 2.39 -9.72
C THR A 62 -15.76 3.15 -11.02
N ALA A 63 -14.54 3.64 -11.23
CA ALA A 63 -14.16 4.33 -12.46
C ALA A 63 -14.29 3.43 -13.70
N SER A 64 -13.81 2.17 -13.64
CA SER A 64 -13.94 1.18 -14.71
C SER A 64 -15.41 0.95 -15.08
N THR A 65 -16.26 0.79 -14.08
CA THR A 65 -17.72 0.65 -14.26
C THR A 65 -18.35 1.92 -14.83
N SER A 66 -17.92 3.10 -14.37
CA SER A 66 -18.39 4.39 -14.91
C SER A 66 -18.00 4.57 -16.38
N LEU A 67 -16.79 4.16 -16.80
CA LEU A 67 -16.37 4.20 -18.20
C LEU A 67 -17.27 3.32 -19.07
N HIS A 68 -17.57 2.10 -18.61
CA HIS A 68 -18.49 1.21 -19.32
C HIS A 68 -19.88 1.86 -19.45
N ASN A 69 -20.41 2.39 -18.36
CA ASN A 69 -21.72 3.05 -18.35
C ASN A 69 -21.75 4.30 -19.25
N LEU A 70 -20.64 5.03 -19.37
CA LEU A 70 -20.53 6.18 -20.27
C LEU A 70 -20.48 5.76 -21.74
N SER A 71 -19.72 4.70 -22.05
CA SER A 71 -19.53 4.20 -23.43
C SER A 71 -20.83 3.72 -24.10
N THR A 72 -21.85 3.38 -23.30
CA THR A 72 -23.16 2.96 -23.80
C THR A 72 -24.14 4.12 -24.01
N GLN A 73 -23.75 5.34 -23.62
CA GLN A 73 -24.62 6.50 -23.75
C GLN A 73 -24.55 7.11 -25.15
N PRO A 74 -25.69 7.55 -25.70
CA PRO A 74 -25.68 8.23 -26.99
C PRO A 74 -25.00 9.59 -26.87
N LYS A 75 -24.34 10.00 -27.96
CA LYS A 75 -23.88 11.37 -28.16
C LYS A 75 -25.05 12.34 -28.01
N GLY A 76 -24.81 13.48 -27.37
CA GLY A 76 -25.84 14.48 -27.10
C GLY A 76 -26.67 14.21 -25.84
N LYS A 77 -26.37 13.16 -25.06
CA LYS A 77 -27.11 12.89 -23.82
C LYS A 77 -26.89 14.02 -22.81
N LYS A 78 -28.00 14.60 -22.31
CA LYS A 78 -27.99 15.56 -21.22
C LYS A 78 -27.63 14.87 -19.91
N MET A 79 -26.73 15.47 -19.13
CA MET A 79 -26.31 14.97 -17.82
C MET A 79 -26.01 16.12 -16.87
N LEU A 80 -25.99 15.83 -15.57
CA LEU A 80 -25.58 16.78 -14.54
C LEU A 80 -24.13 16.52 -14.19
N VAL A 81 -23.30 17.57 -14.27
CA VAL A 81 -21.89 17.51 -13.88
C VAL A 81 -21.72 18.24 -12.55
N PRO A 82 -21.11 17.63 -11.52
CA PRO A 82 -20.85 18.30 -10.26
C PRO A 82 -19.82 19.41 -10.47
N LEU A 83 -20.16 20.64 -10.09
CA LEU A 83 -19.22 21.77 -10.07
C LEU A 83 -18.58 21.91 -8.68
N THR A 84 -19.36 21.64 -7.63
CA THR A 84 -18.90 21.59 -6.23
C THR A 84 -19.65 20.48 -5.48
N ALA A 85 -19.37 20.30 -4.18
CA ALA A 85 -20.03 19.29 -3.36
C ALA A 85 -21.57 19.41 -3.29
N SER A 86 -22.13 20.61 -3.52
CA SER A 86 -23.57 20.87 -3.40
C SER A 86 -24.20 21.50 -4.64
N LEU A 87 -23.45 21.67 -5.74
CA LEU A 87 -23.90 22.34 -6.96
C LEU A 87 -23.62 21.48 -8.20
N TYR A 88 -24.67 21.26 -8.99
CA TYR A 88 -24.62 20.54 -10.26
C TYR A 88 -25.03 21.47 -11.39
N VAL A 89 -24.33 21.38 -12.52
CA VAL A 89 -24.63 22.14 -13.73
C VAL A 89 -25.05 21.20 -14.86
N PRO A 90 -26.04 21.59 -15.69
CA PRO A 90 -26.42 20.80 -16.85
C PRO A 90 -25.31 20.83 -17.90
N GLY A 91 -24.96 19.66 -18.41
CA GLY A 91 -24.00 19.44 -19.50
C GLY A 91 -24.55 18.46 -20.52
N THR A 92 -23.85 18.34 -21.65
CA THR A 92 -24.20 17.41 -22.73
C THR A 92 -22.97 16.60 -23.10
N LEU A 93 -23.12 15.28 -23.22
CA LEU A 93 -22.04 14.38 -23.63
C LEU A 93 -21.72 14.56 -25.11
N ASP A 94 -20.51 14.99 -25.44
CA ASP A 94 -20.08 15.19 -26.83
C ASP A 94 -19.40 13.95 -27.44
N ASP A 95 -18.36 13.43 -26.78
CA ASP A 95 -17.64 12.23 -27.19
C ASP A 95 -17.73 11.17 -26.10
N ALA A 96 -18.25 10.00 -26.45
CA ALA A 96 -18.40 8.84 -25.56
C ALA A 96 -17.35 7.74 -25.86
N ASP A 97 -16.47 7.96 -26.84
CA ASP A 97 -15.47 6.98 -27.28
C ASP A 97 -14.08 7.25 -26.68
N LYS A 98 -13.87 8.46 -26.14
CA LYS A 98 -12.60 8.90 -25.60
C LYS A 98 -12.67 9.38 -24.15
N VAL A 99 -11.57 9.21 -23.44
CA VAL A 99 -11.40 9.60 -22.04
C VAL A 99 -10.02 10.18 -21.80
N LEU A 100 -9.93 11.14 -20.89
CA LEU A 100 -8.66 11.65 -20.37
C LEU A 100 -8.22 10.81 -19.16
N ILE A 101 -6.98 10.33 -19.21
CA ILE A 101 -6.35 9.57 -18.13
C ILE A 101 -5.22 10.39 -17.52
N ASP A 102 -5.27 10.57 -16.20
CA ASP A 102 -4.16 11.10 -15.41
C ASP A 102 -3.04 10.06 -15.29
N VAL A 103 -1.85 10.41 -15.78
CA VAL A 103 -0.64 9.58 -15.67
C VAL A 103 0.30 10.05 -14.55
N GLY A 104 -0.04 11.12 -13.85
CA GLY A 104 0.71 11.71 -12.76
C GLY A 104 1.42 13.00 -13.14
N THR A 105 1.91 13.72 -12.13
CA THR A 105 2.66 14.99 -12.27
C THR A 105 1.92 16.09 -13.05
N GLY A 106 0.58 16.01 -13.15
CA GLY A 106 -0.26 16.98 -13.86
C GLY A 106 -0.41 16.71 -15.36
N TYR A 107 0.03 15.56 -15.86
CA TYR A 107 -0.14 15.18 -17.27
C TYR A 107 -1.36 14.31 -17.48
N PHE A 108 -2.11 14.63 -18.53
CA PHE A 108 -3.28 13.88 -18.98
C PHE A 108 -3.07 13.41 -20.41
N ILE A 109 -3.45 12.17 -20.69
CA ILE A 109 -3.43 11.58 -22.03
C ILE A 109 -4.84 11.24 -22.46
N GLU A 110 -5.17 11.55 -23.71
CA GLU A 110 -6.41 11.10 -24.34
C GLU A 110 -6.26 9.64 -24.78
N LYS A 111 -7.23 8.81 -24.41
CA LYS A 111 -7.27 7.37 -24.69
C LYS A 111 -8.67 6.96 -25.09
N THR A 112 -8.78 5.84 -25.79
CA THR A 112 -10.09 5.24 -26.07
C THR A 112 -10.72 4.68 -24.79
N MET A 113 -12.05 4.53 -24.75
CA MET A 113 -12.73 3.91 -23.60
C MET A 113 -12.19 2.51 -23.27
N VAL A 114 -11.82 1.73 -24.30
CA VAL A 114 -11.25 0.38 -24.14
C VAL A 114 -9.88 0.45 -23.46
N GLU A 115 -8.99 1.34 -23.92
CA GLU A 115 -7.68 1.55 -23.29
C GLU A 115 -7.81 2.15 -21.89
N GLY A 116 -8.81 3.00 -21.64
CA GLY A 116 -9.12 3.53 -20.31
C GLY A 116 -9.55 2.45 -19.33
N LYS A 117 -10.40 1.53 -19.78
CA LYS A 117 -10.78 0.35 -18.99
C LYS A 117 -9.57 -0.54 -18.69
N ASP A 118 -8.76 -0.84 -19.70
CA ASP A 118 -7.52 -1.62 -19.53
C ASP A 118 -6.56 -0.94 -18.53
N TYR A 119 -6.42 0.38 -18.57
CA TYR A 119 -5.63 1.13 -17.60
C TYR A 119 -6.13 0.96 -16.17
N CYS A 120 -7.45 1.06 -15.95
CA CYS A 120 -8.06 0.80 -14.64
C CYS A 120 -7.80 -0.64 -14.19
N ASP A 121 -8.05 -1.63 -15.05
CA ASP A 121 -7.89 -3.05 -14.74
C ASP A 121 -6.42 -3.38 -14.38
N ARG A 122 -5.45 -2.85 -15.14
CA ARG A 122 -4.01 -2.98 -14.83
C ARG A 122 -3.65 -2.35 -13.48
N LYS A 123 -4.14 -1.15 -13.18
CA LYS A 123 -3.89 -0.51 -11.87
C LYS A 123 -4.54 -1.28 -10.72
N ILE A 124 -5.74 -1.83 -10.90
CA ILE A 124 -6.41 -2.67 -9.90
C ILE A 124 -5.56 -3.92 -9.61
N ASN A 125 -5.06 -4.59 -10.65
CA ASN A 125 -4.23 -5.79 -10.49
C ASN A 125 -2.91 -5.48 -9.78
N LEU A 126 -2.26 -4.35 -10.11
CA LEU A 126 -1.08 -3.88 -9.38
C LEU A 126 -1.38 -3.65 -7.89
N LEU A 127 -2.49 -2.95 -7.59
CA LEU A 127 -2.89 -2.70 -6.20
C LEU A 127 -3.25 -3.98 -5.45
N LYS A 128 -3.86 -4.97 -6.12
CA LYS A 128 -4.14 -6.29 -5.53
C LYS A 128 -2.86 -7.03 -5.16
N SER A 129 -1.89 -7.10 -6.07
CA SER A 129 -0.57 -7.72 -5.79
C SER A 129 0.11 -7.04 -4.60
N ASN A 130 0.16 -5.71 -4.61
CA ASN A 130 0.75 -4.94 -3.51
C ASN A 130 -0.01 -5.14 -2.19
N TYR A 131 -1.34 -5.30 -2.25
CA TYR A 131 -2.16 -5.58 -1.07
C TYR A 131 -1.81 -6.95 -0.47
N GLU A 132 -1.72 -7.99 -1.29
CA GLU A 132 -1.39 -9.35 -0.85
C GLU A 132 -0.01 -9.42 -0.19
N GLU A 133 1.01 -8.83 -0.82
CA GLU A 133 2.36 -8.72 -0.25
C GLU A 133 2.35 -7.98 1.10
N LEU A 134 1.61 -6.87 1.17
CA LEU A 134 1.55 -6.06 2.37
C LEU A 134 0.77 -6.73 3.50
N VAL A 135 -0.26 -7.53 3.19
CA VAL A 135 -0.99 -8.35 4.17
C VAL A 135 -0.05 -9.37 4.80
N GLU A 136 0.79 -10.03 4.01
CA GLU A 136 1.76 -11.00 4.53
C GLU A 136 2.75 -10.33 5.50
N VAL A 137 3.31 -9.18 5.12
CA VAL A 137 4.23 -8.41 5.95
C VAL A 137 3.53 -7.91 7.23
N ALA A 138 2.31 -7.37 7.11
CA ALA A 138 1.53 -6.88 8.23
C ALA A 138 1.16 -8.01 9.21
N SER A 139 0.82 -9.19 8.71
CA SER A 139 0.51 -10.37 9.53
C SER A 139 1.73 -10.83 10.32
N LYS A 140 2.90 -10.96 9.66
CA LYS A 140 4.16 -11.30 10.33
C LYS A 140 4.52 -10.28 11.40
N LYS A 141 4.45 -8.98 11.07
CA LYS A 141 4.78 -7.90 12.02
C LYS A 141 3.81 -7.88 13.21
N LYS A 142 2.52 -8.13 12.97
CA LYS A 142 1.52 -8.24 14.02
C LYS A 142 1.80 -9.41 14.96
N SER A 143 2.12 -10.60 14.42
CA SER A 143 2.51 -11.75 15.25
C SER A 143 3.71 -11.43 16.13
N MET A 144 4.75 -10.81 15.56
CA MET A 144 5.92 -10.38 16.33
C MET A 144 5.57 -9.38 17.44
N ALA A 145 4.69 -8.41 17.16
CA ALA A 145 4.24 -7.45 18.16
C ALA A 145 3.46 -8.13 19.29
N ASP A 146 2.60 -9.11 18.96
CA ASP A 146 1.83 -9.88 19.93
C ASP A 146 2.77 -10.74 20.81
N ASP A 147 3.76 -11.42 20.21
CA ASP A 147 4.78 -12.22 20.91
C ASP A 147 5.62 -11.36 21.88
N LEU A 148 6.04 -10.16 21.43
CA LEU A 148 6.74 -9.18 22.28
C LEU A 148 5.87 -8.75 23.46
N GLY A 149 4.56 -8.60 23.26
CA GLY A 149 3.60 -8.27 24.31
C GLY A 149 3.51 -9.36 25.37
N ILE A 150 3.43 -10.63 24.94
CA ILE A 150 3.41 -11.79 25.84
C ILE A 150 4.71 -11.88 26.63
N LEU A 151 5.86 -11.75 25.97
CA LEU A 151 7.17 -11.81 26.62
C LEU A 151 7.38 -10.66 27.63
N LEU A 152 6.95 -9.44 27.29
CA LEU A 152 6.99 -8.30 28.20
C LEU A 152 6.17 -8.58 29.47
N GLN A 153 4.94 -9.09 29.32
CA GLN A 153 4.10 -9.45 30.46
C GLN A 153 4.72 -10.57 31.31
N ALA A 154 5.31 -11.58 30.68
CA ALA A 154 5.98 -12.68 31.37
C ALA A 154 7.17 -12.18 32.19
N LYS A 155 8.02 -11.30 31.61
CA LYS A 155 9.15 -10.69 32.34
C LYS A 155 8.71 -9.78 33.49
N LEU A 156 7.67 -8.97 33.28
CA LEU A 156 7.13 -8.12 34.35
C LEU A 156 6.63 -8.97 35.53
N ARG A 157 5.95 -10.08 35.27
CA ARG A 157 5.50 -11.01 36.32
C ARG A 157 6.67 -11.65 37.06
N GLN A 158 7.69 -12.12 36.34
CA GLN A 158 8.88 -12.71 36.96
C GLN A 158 9.60 -11.69 37.85
N ALA A 159 9.81 -10.45 37.37
CA ALA A 159 10.44 -9.38 38.13
C ALA A 159 9.67 -9.03 39.41
N SER A 160 8.33 -9.09 39.39
CA SER A 160 7.49 -8.88 40.58
C SER A 160 7.45 -10.06 41.56
N THR A 161 7.86 -11.26 41.15
CA THR A 161 7.90 -12.45 42.04
C THR A 161 9.26 -12.63 42.71
N SER A 162 10.29 -11.94 42.21
CA SER A 162 11.67 -11.96 42.72
C SER A 162 11.99 -10.80 43.70
N ALA A 163 10.97 -10.08 44.18
CA ALA A 163 11.03 -9.06 45.22
C ALA A 163 10.14 -9.47 46.39
#